data_AF-W1XN64-F1
#
_entry.id   AF-W1XN64-F1
#
_cell.length_a   1.000
_cell.length_b   1.000
_cell.length_c   1.000
_cell.angle_alpha   90.00
_cell.angle_beta   90.00
_cell.angle_gamma   90.00
#
_symmetry.space_group_name_H-M   'P 1'
#
loop_
_entity.id
_entity.type
_entity.pdbx_description
1 polymer ?
#
loop_
_entity_poly.entity_id
_entity_poly.type
_entity_poly.pdbx_seq_one_letter_code
_entity_poly.pdbx_strand_id
1 'polypeptide(L)'
;TNMSGITAFLQMIQEGKAITLRDGNQTISLSGLKAALLFIDAQQKRVGSETAWIKKGDEPPLSVPPAPALKEVAVVNPTPTPLSLEERNDLL
;
A
#
# COMPACT_ATOMS: atom_id res chain seq x y z
N THR A 1 -2.32 -11.96 -15.09
CA THR A 1 -1.05 -12.08 -15.84
C THR A 1 0.10 -11.21 -15.31
N ASN A 2 -0.10 -10.35 -14.29
CA ASN A 2 0.95 -9.45 -13.76
C ASN A 2 1.82 -10.02 -12.61
N MET A 3 1.53 -11.23 -12.10
CA MET A 3 2.24 -11.79 -10.92
C MET A 3 3.69 -12.20 -11.21
N SER A 4 4.04 -12.63 -12.44
CA SER A 4 5.41 -13.07 -12.73
C SER A 4 6.43 -11.93 -12.72
N GLY A 5 6.03 -10.72 -13.18
CA GLY A 5 6.93 -9.56 -13.24
C GLY A 5 7.33 -9.04 -11.86
N ILE A 6 6.38 -8.97 -10.92
CA ILE A 6 6.65 -8.53 -9.54
C ILE A 6 7.55 -9.55 -8.83
N THR A 7 7.27 -10.85 -8.98
CA THR A 7 8.12 -11.88 -8.37
C THR A 7 9.54 -11.88 -8.93
N ALA A 8 9.70 -11.78 -10.25
CA ALA A 8 11.01 -11.69 -10.88
C ALA A 8 11.78 -10.44 -10.44
N PHE A 9 11.09 -9.29 -10.33
CA PHE A 9 11.69 -8.07 -9.81
C PHE A 9 12.13 -8.21 -8.35
N LEU A 10 11.27 -8.77 -7.49
CA LEU A 10 11.61 -9.03 -6.09
C LEU A 10 12.84 -9.95 -5.97
N GLN A 11 12.92 -11.01 -6.77
CA GLN A 11 14.11 -11.88 -6.80
C GLN A 11 15.37 -11.12 -7.21
N MET A 12 15.27 -10.26 -8.23
CA MET A 12 16.38 -9.46 -8.72
C MET A 12 16.92 -8.48 -7.66
N ILE A 13 16.03 -7.79 -6.94
CA ILE A 13 16.43 -6.76 -5.97
C ILE A 13 16.81 -7.33 -4.59
N GLN A 14 16.40 -8.55 -4.27
CA GLN A 14 16.70 -9.19 -2.97
C GLN A 14 18.20 -9.43 -2.77
N GLU A 15 18.88 -9.88 -3.82
CA GLU A 15 20.33 -10.12 -3.83
C GLU A 15 21.11 -9.01 -4.56
N GLY A 16 20.39 -8.06 -5.16
CA GLY A 16 20.97 -6.89 -5.81
C GLY A 16 21.63 -5.94 -4.82
N LYS A 17 22.70 -5.27 -5.26
CA LYS A 17 23.40 -4.25 -4.46
C LYS A 17 22.97 -2.83 -4.78
N ALA A 18 22.57 -2.59 -6.02
CA ALA A 18 22.13 -1.30 -6.51
C ALA A 18 21.19 -1.47 -7.72
N ILE A 19 20.36 -0.47 -7.97
CA ILE A 19 19.67 -0.28 -9.26
C ILE A 19 20.19 0.97 -9.95
N THR A 20 20.29 0.89 -11.27
CA THR A 20 20.66 2.01 -12.14
C THR A 20 19.47 2.40 -13.00
N LEU A 21 19.30 3.70 -13.23
CA LEU A 21 18.30 4.17 -14.19
C LEU A 21 18.83 4.00 -15.61
N ARG A 22 17.98 3.54 -16.53
CA ARG A 22 18.33 3.54 -17.95
C ARG A 22 18.58 4.98 -18.37
N ASP A 23 19.68 5.20 -19.10
CA ASP A 23 20.07 6.51 -19.65
C ASP A 23 20.47 7.56 -18.58
N GLY A 24 20.71 7.15 -17.32
CA GLY A 24 21.15 8.02 -16.23
C GLY A 24 22.39 7.50 -15.50
N ASN A 25 23.17 8.40 -14.90
CA ASN A 25 24.37 8.02 -14.11
C ASN A 25 24.05 7.72 -12.63
N GLN A 26 22.77 7.67 -12.27
CA GLN A 26 22.35 7.51 -10.88
C GLN A 26 22.31 6.05 -10.47
N THR A 27 22.96 5.78 -9.35
CA THR A 27 23.02 4.47 -8.70
C THR A 27 22.31 4.56 -7.36
N ILE A 28 21.25 3.78 -7.20
CA ILE A 28 20.49 3.72 -5.95
C ILE A 28 20.90 2.45 -5.22
N SER A 29 21.44 2.59 -4.01
CA SER A 29 21.83 1.45 -3.17
C SER A 29 20.60 0.65 -2.71
N LEU A 30 20.73 -0.67 -2.71
CA LEU A 30 19.71 -1.60 -2.17
C LEU A 30 20.07 -2.11 -0.77
N SER A 31 21.08 -1.52 -0.12
CA SER A 31 21.46 -1.90 1.24
C SER A 31 20.26 -1.82 2.19
N GLY A 32 19.98 -2.92 2.89
CA GLY A 32 18.87 -3.01 3.83
C GLY A 32 17.49 -3.28 3.19
N LEU A 33 17.36 -3.29 1.86
CA LEU A 33 16.06 -3.51 1.20
C LEU A 33 15.45 -4.88 1.56
N LYS A 34 16.25 -5.95 1.55
CA LYS A 34 15.80 -7.29 1.97
C LYS A 34 15.29 -7.31 3.41
N ALA A 35 15.94 -6.58 4.31
CA ALA A 35 15.51 -6.46 5.70
C ALA A 35 14.21 -5.65 5.84
N ALA A 36 14.08 -4.56 5.08
CA ALA A 36 12.85 -3.76 5.04
C ALA A 36 11.66 -4.55 4.50
N LEU A 37 11.85 -5.32 3.43
CA LEU A 37 10.82 -6.21 2.88
C LEU A 37 10.44 -7.31 3.88
N LEU A 38 11.42 -7.88 4.59
CA LEU A 38 11.15 -8.86 5.65
C LEU A 38 10.39 -8.24 6.82
N PHE A 39 10.69 -6.99 7.19
CA PHE A 39 9.95 -6.25 8.20
C PHE A 39 8.49 -6.03 7.79
N ILE A 40 8.24 -5.68 6.53
CA ILE A 40 6.89 -5.57 5.97
C ILE A 40 6.16 -6.91 6.03
N ASP A 41 6.81 -8.00 5.58
CA ASP A 41 6.26 -9.35 5.66
C ASP A 41 5.88 -9.70 7.12
N ALA A 42 6.72 -9.37 8.10
CA ALA A 42 6.45 -9.63 9.51
C ALA A 42 5.27 -8.80 10.03
N GLN A 43 5.23 -7.51 9.72
CA GLN A 43 4.15 -6.60 10.13
C GLN A 43 2.80 -7.02 9.54
N GLN A 44 2.80 -7.55 8.32
CA GLN A 44 1.60 -8.06 7.64
C GLN A 44 1.28 -9.51 7.98
N LYS A 45 2.08 -10.16 8.85
CA LYS A 45 1.98 -11.59 9.22
C LYS A 45 2.00 -12.52 8.00
N ARG A 46 2.81 -12.19 7.01
CA ARG A 46 2.98 -12.96 5.76
C ARG A 46 4.17 -13.89 5.78
N VAL A 47 5.12 -13.71 6.70
CA VAL A 47 6.29 -14.61 6.85
C VAL A 47 5.80 -16.05 7.00
N GLY A 48 6.27 -16.95 6.14
CA GLY A 48 5.88 -18.36 6.14
C GLY A 48 4.63 -18.68 5.30
N SER A 49 3.96 -17.68 4.73
CA SER A 49 2.86 -17.88 3.78
C SER A 49 3.32 -17.88 2.33
N GLU A 50 2.47 -18.39 1.44
CA GLU A 50 2.70 -18.39 -0.01
C GLU A 50 2.91 -16.97 -0.56
N THR A 51 2.31 -15.98 0.11
CA THR A 51 2.32 -14.57 -0.29
C THR A 51 3.51 -13.77 0.24
N ALA A 52 4.36 -14.36 1.09
CA ALA A 52 5.54 -13.67 1.61
C ALA A 52 6.47 -13.22 0.48
N TRP A 53 7.08 -12.05 0.60
CA TRP A 53 8.05 -11.60 -0.40
C TRP A 53 9.43 -12.22 -0.20
N ILE A 54 9.89 -12.34 1.05
CA ILE A 54 11.23 -12.85 1.39
C ILE A 54 11.21 -14.31 1.85
N LYS A 55 10.45 -14.61 2.92
CA LYS A 55 10.39 -15.95 3.52
C LYS A 55 9.07 -16.63 3.18
N LYS A 56 8.95 -17.10 1.93
CA LYS A 56 7.78 -17.89 1.51
C LYS A 56 7.73 -19.21 2.26
N GLY A 57 6.53 -19.66 2.53
CA GLY A 57 6.25 -21.00 3.02
C GLY A 57 4.88 -21.47 2.53
N ASP A 58 4.38 -22.55 3.10
CA ASP A 58 3.19 -23.25 2.62
C ASP A 58 1.90 -22.82 3.36
N GLU A 59 1.97 -21.81 4.24
CA GLU A 59 0.76 -21.32 4.90
C GLU A 59 -0.19 -20.67 3.86
N PRO A 60 -1.49 -21.04 3.89
CA PRO A 60 -2.46 -20.52 2.94
C PRO A 60 -2.57 -18.98 2.98
N PRO A 61 -2.96 -18.32 1.86
CA PRO A 61 -3.06 -16.86 1.74
C PRO A 61 -4.00 -16.17 2.75
N LEU A 62 -4.84 -16.94 3.44
CA LEU A 62 -5.82 -16.49 4.44
C LEU A 62 -5.20 -16.14 5.81
N SER A 63 -3.90 -16.35 6.03
CA SER A 63 -3.18 -15.92 7.25
C SER A 63 -2.91 -14.40 7.30
N VAL A 64 -3.15 -13.66 6.22
CA VAL A 64 -3.02 -12.19 6.22
C VAL A 64 -4.26 -11.58 6.89
N PRO A 65 -4.12 -10.83 7.99
CA PRO A 65 -5.25 -10.16 8.61
C PRO A 65 -5.97 -9.27 7.59
N PRO A 66 -7.30 -9.34 7.49
CA PRO A 66 -8.07 -8.40 6.66
C PRO A 66 -7.68 -6.96 7.01
N ALA A 67 -7.53 -6.11 5.99
CA ALA A 67 -7.21 -4.71 6.20
C ALA A 67 -8.17 -4.11 7.24
N PRO A 68 -7.68 -3.32 8.22
CA PRO A 68 -8.54 -2.68 9.20
C PRO A 68 -9.64 -1.90 8.48
N ALA A 69 -10.89 -2.06 8.94
CA ALA A 69 -11.99 -1.29 8.40
C ALA A 69 -11.66 0.21 8.51
N LEU A 70 -11.87 0.95 7.42
CA LEU A 70 -11.74 2.41 7.44
C LEU A 70 -12.66 2.94 8.55
N LYS A 71 -12.15 3.88 9.37
CA LYS A 71 -13.01 4.56 10.34
C LYS A 71 -14.06 5.34 9.55
N GLU A 72 -15.34 5.04 9.77
CA GLU A 72 -16.42 5.89 9.29
C GLU A 72 -16.24 7.26 9.93
N VAL A 73 -15.95 8.25 9.08
CA VAL A 73 -16.14 9.65 9.45
C VAL A 73 -17.62 9.92 9.20
N ALA A 74 -18.34 10.33 10.24
CA ALA A 74 -19.72 10.79 10.06
C ALA A 74 -19.72 11.85 8.96
N VAL A 75 -20.42 11.59 7.85
CA VAL A 75 -20.60 12.57 6.79
C VAL A 75 -21.50 13.66 7.36
N VAL A 76 -20.90 14.69 7.94
CA VAL A 76 -21.59 15.93 8.29
C VAL A 76 -21.73 16.77 7.03
N ASN A 77 -22.53 16.30 6.08
CA ASN A 77 -23.00 17.15 4.99
C ASN A 77 -24.46 17.52 5.31
N PRO A 78 -24.73 18.58 6.10
CA PRO A 78 -26.06 19.14 6.09
C PRO A 78 -26.27 19.65 4.66
N THR A 79 -27.19 19.04 3.92
CA THR A 79 -27.66 19.62 2.67
C THR A 79 -28.03 21.08 2.94
N PRO A 80 -27.43 22.08 2.27
CA PRO A 80 -27.79 23.47 2.50
C PRO A 80 -29.28 23.64 2.23
N THR A 81 -30.05 24.02 3.25
CA THR A 81 -31.45 24.37 3.07
C THR A 81 -31.49 25.68 2.29
N PRO A 82 -32.25 25.77 1.19
CA PRO A 82 -32.47 27.03 0.51
C PRO A 82 -33.05 28.07 1.48
N LEU A 83 -32.66 29.33 1.32
CA LEU A 83 -33.22 30.44 2.09
C LEU A 83 -34.75 30.45 1.96
N SER A 84 -35.43 30.65 3.08
CA SER A 84 -36.87 30.91 3.11
C SER A 84 -37.20 32.22 2.37
N LEU A 85 -38.48 32.40 2.04
CA LEU A 85 -38.94 33.57 1.31
C LEU A 85 -38.79 34.85 2.16
N GLU A 86 -38.95 34.74 3.48
CA GLU A 86 -38.69 35.82 4.44
C GLU A 86 -37.21 36.19 4.49
N GLU A 87 -36.31 35.22 4.65
CA GLU A 87 -34.85 35.48 4.65
C GLU A 87 -34.37 36.07 3.32
N ARG A 88 -35.00 35.71 2.19
CA ARG A 88 -34.71 36.33 0.89
C ARG A 88 -35.17 37.77 0.79
N ASN A 89 -36.29 38.11 1.43
CA ASN A 89 -36.83 39.47 1.40
C ASN A 89 -36.03 40.41 2.30
N ASP A 90 -35.48 39.92 3.42
CA ASP A 90 -34.60 40.70 4.30
C ASP A 90 -33.24 41.03 3.66
N LEU A 91 -32.88 40.38 2.54
CA LEU A 91 -31.65 40.61 1.78
C LEU A 91 -31.82 41.60 0.61
N LEU A 92 -33.01 42.13 0.37
CA LEU A 92 -33.35 43.10 -0.69
C LEU A 92 -33.74 44.46 -0.13
#